data_AF-B9M550-F1
#
_entry.id   AF-B9M550-F1
#
_cell.length_a   1.000
_cell.length_b   1.000
_cell.length_c   1.000
_cell.angle_alpha   90.00
_cell.angle_beta   90.00
_cell.angle_gamma   90.00
#
_symmetry.space_group_name_H-M   'P 1'
#
loop_
_entity.id
_entity.type
_entity.pdbx_description
1 polymer ?
#
loop_
_entity_poly.entity_id
_entity_poly.type
_entity_poly.pdbx_seq_one_letter_code
_entity_poly.pdbx_strand_id
1 'polypeptide(L)'
;MKSLRQKMLAMAAVVAVSGLMMASVAGAAPKLIVKDNATPTPNDVFTVADDGQITAKDLTFKPATKKFGFGTSNPQTSLHLVELASPFDRGLTIGQHDAGTAAAVINIKKSSGTDASPGLPASGSNIAAFHAQVYDGNTTVAGANGWSANASFFFTAEPGTYAAEYIPVAIRFDTGVAQAQKKERLRITSDGRLRISNQPTAPANNAICTVGDMVLDATNGFLYLCTATNSWKRTSFSTY
;
A
#
# COMPACT_ATOMS: atom_id res chain seq x y z
N MET A 1 56.30 39.09 -14.01
CA MET A 1 56.09 37.67 -13.63
C MET A 1 55.93 37.41 -12.12
N LYS A 2 56.44 38.24 -11.19
CA LYS A 2 56.24 38.04 -9.73
C LYS A 2 54.78 38.21 -9.25
N SER A 3 54.00 39.10 -9.88
CA SER A 3 52.61 39.41 -9.48
C SER A 3 51.59 38.28 -9.74
N LEU A 4 51.76 37.48 -10.81
CA LEU A 4 50.84 36.36 -11.11
C LEU A 4 51.05 35.16 -10.16
N ARG A 5 52.29 34.90 -9.73
CA ARG A 5 52.59 33.79 -8.80
C ARG A 5 52.02 34.03 -7.40
N GLN A 6 51.99 35.28 -6.92
CA GLN A 6 51.34 35.62 -5.65
C GLN A 6 49.82 35.48 -5.69
N LYS A 7 49.17 35.81 -6.81
CA LYS A 7 47.72 35.65 -6.96
C LYS A 7 47.30 34.18 -7.06
N MET A 8 48.09 33.32 -7.73
CA MET A 8 47.80 31.87 -7.77
C MET A 8 48.03 31.17 -6.42
N LEU A 9 49.04 31.57 -5.63
CA LEU A 9 49.23 31.02 -4.28
C LEU A 9 48.11 31.41 -3.32
N ALA A 10 47.62 32.66 -3.39
CA ALA A 10 46.51 33.12 -2.56
C ALA A 10 45.19 32.40 -2.90
N MET A 11 44.94 32.12 -4.19
CA MET A 11 43.72 31.43 -4.63
C MET A 11 43.75 29.92 -4.31
N ALA A 12 44.91 29.27 -4.39
CA ALA A 12 45.06 27.87 -3.97
C ALA A 12 44.90 27.68 -2.45
N ALA A 13 45.37 28.64 -1.64
CA ALA A 13 45.19 28.60 -0.19
C ALA A 13 43.72 28.79 0.25
N VAL A 14 42.96 29.64 -0.44
CA VAL A 14 41.52 29.83 -0.15
C VAL A 14 40.69 28.58 -0.51
N VAL A 15 41.04 27.86 -1.57
CA VAL A 15 40.37 26.60 -1.94
C VAL A 15 40.74 25.46 -0.98
N ALA A 16 41.98 25.39 -0.51
CA ALA A 16 42.41 24.36 0.45
C ALA A 16 41.79 24.56 1.86
N VAL A 17 41.65 25.81 2.33
CA VAL A 17 41.03 26.08 3.64
C VAL A 17 39.51 25.90 3.62
N SER A 18 38.87 26.15 2.47
CA SER A 18 37.43 25.90 2.30
C SER A 18 37.07 24.40 2.29
N GLY A 19 38.03 23.52 1.98
CA GLY A 19 37.85 22.06 2.00
C GLY A 19 37.97 21.39 3.38
N LEU A 20 38.60 22.05 4.36
CA LEU A 20 38.76 21.52 5.73
C LEU A 20 37.64 21.93 6.71
N MET A 21 36.73 22.82 6.29
CA MET A 21 35.56 23.23 7.07
C MET A 21 34.33 22.35 6.78
N MET A 22 34.53 21.09 6.35
CA MET A 22 33.49 20.09 6.55
C MET A 22 33.43 19.83 8.05
N ALA A 23 32.67 20.69 8.75
CA ALA A 23 32.19 20.39 10.09
C ALA A 23 31.57 19.00 9.98
N SER A 24 32.29 17.99 10.47
CA SER A 24 31.68 16.73 10.79
C SER A 24 30.58 17.12 11.76
N VAL A 25 29.33 17.10 11.29
CA VAL A 25 28.18 17.12 12.17
C VAL A 25 28.48 16.04 13.18
N ALA A 26 28.86 16.45 14.39
CA ALA A 26 29.14 15.52 15.46
C ALA A 26 27.85 14.70 15.59
N GLY A 27 27.89 13.46 15.09
CA GLY A 27 26.75 12.58 15.13
C GLY A 27 26.34 12.53 16.58
N ALA A 28 25.14 13.03 16.89
CA ALA A 28 24.71 13.19 18.26
C ALA A 28 24.77 11.81 18.92
N ALA A 29 25.55 11.71 20.01
CA ALA A 29 25.79 10.44 20.66
C ALA A 29 24.46 9.84 21.12
N PRO A 30 24.21 8.53 20.99
CA PRO A 30 22.95 7.94 21.43
C PRO A 30 22.68 8.21 22.91
N LYS A 31 21.43 8.59 23.26
CA LYS A 31 20.99 8.80 24.65
C LYS A 31 20.89 7.50 25.43
N LEU A 32 20.53 6.42 24.76
CA LEU A 32 20.41 5.09 25.34
C LEU A 32 20.98 4.07 24.38
N ILE A 33 21.84 3.19 24.89
CA ILE A 33 22.40 2.06 24.17
C ILE A 33 22.22 0.84 25.06
N VAL A 34 21.56 -0.19 24.53
CA VAL A 34 21.56 -1.54 25.11
C VAL A 34 22.49 -2.38 24.27
N LYS A 35 23.43 -3.04 24.94
CA LYS A 35 24.43 -3.90 24.31
C LYS A 35 24.12 -5.36 24.60
N ASP A 36 24.34 -6.22 23.61
CA ASP A 36 24.41 -7.66 23.82
C ASP A 36 25.83 -8.02 24.29
N ASN A 37 25.90 -8.69 25.44
CA ASN A 37 27.16 -9.12 26.05
C ASN A 37 27.51 -10.57 25.68
N ALA A 38 26.76 -11.21 24.78
CA ALA A 38 27.03 -12.57 24.31
C ALA A 38 28.26 -12.67 23.38
N THR A 39 28.78 -11.55 22.88
CA THR A 39 29.97 -11.51 22.02
C THR A 39 31.13 -10.72 22.64
N PRO A 40 32.41 -11.08 22.36
CA PRO A 40 33.60 -10.38 22.91
C PRO A 40 33.66 -8.89 22.58
N THR A 41 33.01 -8.50 21.48
CA THR A 41 32.71 -7.11 21.13
C THR A 41 31.21 -6.89 21.34
N PRO A 42 30.79 -6.18 22.39
CA PRO A 42 29.37 -5.97 22.65
C PRO A 42 28.72 -5.20 21.49
N ASN A 43 27.72 -5.82 20.86
CA ASN A 43 26.98 -5.20 19.77
C ASN A 43 25.81 -4.39 20.34
N ASP A 44 25.56 -3.21 19.77
CA ASP A 44 24.37 -2.43 20.11
C ASP A 44 23.13 -3.15 19.56
N VAL A 45 22.24 -3.62 20.44
CA VAL A 45 21.00 -4.32 20.05
C VAL A 45 19.77 -3.43 20.07
N PHE A 46 19.87 -2.31 20.77
CA PHE A 46 18.85 -1.28 20.81
C PHE A 46 19.52 0.07 21.07
N THR A 47 19.21 1.06 20.24
CA THR A 47 19.71 2.43 20.38
C THR A 47 18.58 3.43 20.31
N VAL A 48 18.69 4.50 21.11
CA VAL A 48 17.87 5.72 21.01
C VAL A 48 18.80 6.89 20.76
N ALA A 49 18.69 7.51 19.60
CA ALA A 49 19.46 8.69 19.24
C ALA A 49 18.83 9.99 19.80
N ASP A 50 19.60 11.08 19.77
CA ASP A 50 19.16 12.40 20.26
C ASP A 50 17.96 12.97 19.52
N ASP A 51 17.79 12.60 18.24
CA ASP A 51 16.63 13.00 17.44
C ASP A 51 15.38 12.17 17.76
N GLY A 52 15.49 11.17 18.65
CA GLY A 52 14.44 10.23 19.03
C GLY A 52 14.36 9.00 18.11
N GLN A 53 15.32 8.81 17.20
CA GLN A 53 15.36 7.61 16.36
C GLN A 53 15.59 6.38 17.24
N ILE A 54 14.75 5.36 17.06
CA ILE A 54 14.90 4.07 17.73
C ILE A 54 15.34 3.06 16.68
N THR A 55 16.41 2.32 16.96
CA THR A 55 16.87 1.23 16.09
C THR A 55 17.13 0.00 16.93
N ALA A 56 16.65 -1.15 16.49
CA ALA A 56 16.96 -2.46 17.06
C ALA A 56 17.05 -3.51 15.95
N LYS A 57 17.32 -4.76 16.31
CA LYS A 57 17.26 -5.86 15.35
C LYS A 57 15.87 -5.91 14.69
N ASP A 58 15.84 -5.72 13.37
CA ASP A 58 14.64 -5.70 12.54
C ASP A 58 13.60 -4.63 12.91
N LEU A 59 13.96 -3.59 13.66
CA LEU A 59 13.02 -2.54 14.07
C LEU A 59 13.64 -1.15 13.88
N THR A 60 12.87 -0.22 13.31
CA THR A 60 13.31 1.16 13.13
C THR A 60 12.14 2.12 13.29
N PHE A 61 12.27 3.11 14.16
CA PHE A 61 11.36 4.26 14.25
C PHE A 61 12.08 5.55 13.83
N LYS A 62 11.50 6.26 12.85
CA LYS A 62 12.01 7.54 12.33
C LYS A 62 11.11 8.70 12.79
N PRO A 63 11.49 9.47 13.81
CA PRO A 63 10.65 10.50 14.43
C PRO A 63 10.32 11.64 13.47
N ALA A 64 11.30 12.09 12.66
CA ALA A 64 11.11 13.15 11.68
C ALA A 64 9.98 12.85 10.68
N THR A 65 9.78 11.58 10.33
CA THR A 65 8.73 11.14 9.40
C THR A 65 7.57 10.43 10.09
N LYS A 66 7.63 10.21 11.41
CA LYS A 66 6.68 9.40 12.19
C LYS A 66 6.43 8.02 11.59
N LYS A 67 7.49 7.32 11.17
CA LYS A 67 7.40 6.01 10.51
C LYS A 67 8.03 4.92 11.35
N PHE A 68 7.34 3.80 11.43
CA PHE A 68 7.74 2.60 12.12
C PHE A 68 7.94 1.47 11.10
N GLY A 69 9.12 0.85 11.10
CA GLY A 69 9.51 -0.24 10.21
C GLY A 69 9.86 -1.49 10.99
N PHE A 70 9.39 -2.64 10.49
CA PHE A 70 9.85 -3.97 10.88
C PHE A 70 10.52 -4.63 9.68
N GLY A 71 11.72 -5.17 9.85
CA GLY A 71 12.54 -5.79 8.78
C GLY A 71 13.02 -4.82 7.69
N THR A 72 12.92 -3.50 7.92
CA THR A 72 13.41 -2.46 6.99
C THR A 72 13.90 -1.21 7.73
N SER A 73 15.05 -0.70 7.33
CA SER A 73 15.60 0.56 7.85
C SER A 73 15.01 1.80 7.16
N ASN A 74 14.24 1.61 6.09
CA ASN A 74 13.65 2.68 5.27
C ASN A 74 12.14 2.50 5.12
N PRO A 75 11.36 2.69 6.21
CA PRO A 75 9.91 2.55 6.14
C PRO A 75 9.31 3.55 5.15
N GLN A 76 8.43 3.08 4.28
CA GLN A 76 7.78 3.89 3.25
C GLN A 76 6.46 4.49 3.76
N THR A 77 5.77 3.76 4.64
CA THR A 77 4.51 4.14 5.31
C THR A 77 4.71 4.32 6.82
N SER A 78 3.68 4.82 7.52
CA SER A 78 3.73 4.99 8.99
C SER A 78 3.99 3.68 9.73
N LEU A 79 3.51 2.56 9.18
CA LEU A 79 3.85 1.21 9.60
C LEU A 79 4.23 0.42 8.35
N HIS A 80 5.47 -0.11 8.30
CA HIS A 80 5.99 -0.89 7.17
C HIS A 80 6.57 -2.21 7.68
N LEU A 81 5.93 -3.33 7.35
CA LEU A 81 6.41 -4.67 7.69
C LEU A 81 7.05 -5.28 6.44
N VAL A 82 8.30 -5.70 6.55
CA VAL A 82 9.04 -6.40 5.50
C VAL A 82 9.59 -7.68 6.09
N GLU A 83 9.42 -8.78 5.37
CA GLU A 83 9.92 -10.09 5.78
C GLU A 83 10.65 -10.75 4.62
N LEU A 84 11.86 -11.24 4.92
CA LEU A 84 12.72 -11.97 3.99
C LEU A 84 12.85 -13.45 4.36
N ALA A 85 12.18 -13.89 5.43
CA ALA A 85 12.29 -15.24 5.95
C ALA A 85 11.66 -16.29 5.00
N SER A 86 12.24 -17.50 5.04
CA SER A 86 11.86 -18.64 4.20
C SER A 86 11.55 -19.90 5.04
N PRO A 87 10.59 -19.81 5.96
CA PRO A 87 9.55 -20.84 6.08
C PRO A 87 8.11 -20.28 6.29
N PHE A 88 7.14 -21.18 6.40
CA PHE A 88 5.69 -20.93 6.37
C PHE A 88 5.18 -20.14 7.58
N ASP A 89 5.09 -18.83 7.42
CA ASP A 89 4.05 -17.89 7.87
C ASP A 89 4.60 -16.50 7.57
N ARG A 90 3.89 -15.69 6.78
CA ARG A 90 4.35 -14.36 6.37
C ARG A 90 3.30 -13.30 6.60
N GLY A 91 3.74 -12.10 6.95
CA GLY A 91 2.88 -10.92 7.02
C GLY A 91 2.35 -10.64 8.43
N LEU A 92 1.03 -10.40 8.52
CA LEU A 92 0.37 -9.98 9.76
C LEU A 92 -0.56 -11.08 10.28
N THR A 93 -0.22 -11.63 11.44
CA THR A 93 -1.11 -12.54 12.19
C THR A 93 -1.81 -11.78 13.30
N ILE A 94 -3.15 -11.90 13.36
CA ILE A 94 -3.99 -11.34 14.43
C ILE A 94 -4.72 -12.50 15.09
N GLY A 95 -4.24 -12.91 16.25
CA GLY A 95 -4.82 -14.00 17.04
C GLY A 95 -5.62 -13.45 18.22
N GLN A 96 -6.81 -14.02 18.44
CA GLN A 96 -7.56 -13.87 19.68
C GLN A 96 -7.76 -15.27 20.26
N HIS A 97 -7.44 -15.43 21.55
CA HIS A 97 -7.51 -16.70 22.26
C HIS A 97 -8.35 -16.53 23.52
N ASP A 98 -9.67 -16.57 23.36
CA ASP A 98 -10.62 -16.58 24.48
C ASP A 98 -11.88 -17.39 24.12
N ALA A 99 -12.74 -17.62 25.11
CA ALA A 99 -13.98 -18.39 24.97
C ALA A 99 -15.22 -17.52 24.67
N GLY A 100 -15.04 -16.21 24.47
CA GLY A 100 -16.09 -15.26 24.18
C GLY A 100 -16.57 -15.33 22.72
N THR A 101 -17.59 -14.53 22.40
CA THR A 101 -18.16 -14.45 21.05
C THR A 101 -17.54 -13.36 20.18
N ALA A 102 -16.67 -12.51 20.74
CA ALA A 102 -16.01 -11.44 20.01
C ALA A 102 -14.95 -12.01 19.06
N ALA A 103 -14.82 -11.41 17.88
CA ALA A 103 -13.81 -11.79 16.88
C ALA A 103 -12.59 -10.87 16.94
N ALA A 104 -11.44 -11.37 16.46
CA ALA A 104 -10.28 -10.54 16.20
C ALA A 104 -10.62 -9.55 15.07
N VAL A 105 -10.35 -8.26 15.27
CA VAL A 105 -10.79 -7.20 14.35
C VAL A 105 -9.65 -6.33 13.86
N ILE A 106 -9.72 -5.95 12.58
CA ILE A 106 -8.99 -4.82 12.01
C ILE A 106 -9.98 -3.67 11.83
N ASN A 107 -9.79 -2.60 12.60
CA ASN A 107 -10.62 -1.40 12.48
C ASN A 107 -9.99 -0.42 11.50
N ILE A 108 -10.64 -0.21 10.35
CA ILE A 108 -10.23 0.80 9.36
C ILE A 108 -11.30 1.88 9.33
N LYS A 109 -10.92 3.10 9.70
CA LYS A 109 -11.81 4.25 9.79
C LYS A 109 -11.33 5.34 8.84
N LYS A 110 -12.28 6.01 8.19
CA LYS A 110 -12.03 7.22 7.41
C LYS A 110 -13.03 8.29 7.78
N SER A 111 -12.51 9.45 8.13
CA SER A 111 -13.24 10.71 8.19
C SER A 111 -12.67 11.68 7.16
N SER A 112 -13.39 12.76 6.89
CA SER A 112 -12.76 14.00 6.44
C SER A 112 -12.32 14.82 7.68
N GLY A 113 -11.56 15.90 7.49
CA GLY A 113 -11.12 16.75 8.60
C GLY A 113 -9.94 16.16 9.39
N THR A 114 -9.96 16.36 10.72
CA THR A 114 -8.90 15.90 11.63
C THR A 114 -9.45 14.91 12.65
N ASP A 115 -8.57 14.23 13.38
CA ASP A 115 -8.99 13.32 14.45
C ASP A 115 -9.76 14.06 15.56
N ALA A 116 -9.38 15.30 15.86
CA ALA A 116 -10.05 16.15 16.84
C ALA A 116 -11.38 16.76 16.34
N SER A 117 -11.62 16.78 15.03
CA SER A 117 -12.83 17.30 14.41
C SER A 117 -13.14 16.52 13.11
N PRO A 118 -13.70 15.30 13.24
CA PRO A 118 -13.98 14.46 12.10
C PRO A 118 -15.21 14.96 11.35
N GLY A 119 -15.11 15.01 10.02
CA GLY A 119 -16.21 15.27 9.12
C GLY A 119 -16.65 14.02 8.36
N LEU A 120 -17.82 14.11 7.72
CA LEU A 120 -18.31 13.07 6.82
C LEU A 120 -17.37 12.96 5.60
N PRO A 121 -16.99 11.74 5.17
CA PRO A 121 -16.29 11.56 3.91
C PRO A 121 -17.18 12.00 2.74
N ALA A 122 -16.56 12.42 1.64
CA ALA A 122 -17.30 12.75 0.42
C ALA A 122 -17.84 11.49 -0.27
N SER A 123 -18.89 11.65 -1.07
CA SER A 123 -19.39 10.60 -1.97
C SER A 123 -18.28 10.04 -2.86
N GLY A 124 -18.22 8.71 -2.99
CA GLY A 124 -17.19 8.00 -3.74
C GLY A 124 -15.84 7.84 -3.00
N SER A 125 -15.74 8.29 -1.75
CA SER A 125 -14.52 8.11 -0.96
C SER A 125 -14.24 6.62 -0.71
N ASN A 126 -13.01 6.19 -0.99
CA ASN A 126 -12.54 4.88 -0.53
C ASN A 126 -12.23 4.96 0.97
N ILE A 127 -12.96 4.17 1.77
CA ILE A 127 -12.82 4.04 3.22
C ILE A 127 -11.63 3.15 3.55
N ALA A 128 -11.55 2.01 2.87
CA ALA A 128 -10.49 1.03 3.03
C ALA A 128 -10.17 0.39 1.67
N ALA A 129 -8.94 -0.07 1.52
CA ALA A 129 -8.49 -0.73 0.30
C ALA A 129 -7.47 -1.81 0.63
N PHE A 130 -7.57 -2.94 -0.07
CA PHE A 130 -6.62 -4.03 -0.01
C PHE A 130 -6.09 -4.23 -1.42
N HIS A 131 -4.77 -4.20 -1.57
CA HIS A 131 -4.10 -4.23 -2.86
C HIS A 131 -3.25 -5.48 -2.98
N ALA A 132 -3.40 -6.19 -4.09
CA ALA A 132 -2.41 -7.16 -4.53
C ALA A 132 -1.43 -6.44 -5.46
N GLN A 133 -0.19 -6.30 -5.00
CA GLN A 133 0.87 -5.64 -5.74
C GLN A 133 1.88 -6.67 -6.25
N VAL A 134 2.24 -6.55 -7.52
CA VAL A 134 3.33 -7.34 -8.12
C VAL A 134 4.47 -6.40 -8.48
N TYR A 135 5.70 -6.82 -8.25
CA TYR A 135 6.86 -6.11 -8.75
C TYR A 135 6.99 -6.36 -10.25
N ASP A 136 6.94 -5.30 -11.05
CA ASP A 136 7.08 -5.35 -12.51
C ASP A 136 8.35 -4.66 -13.02
N GLY A 137 9.11 -3.98 -12.14
CA GLY A 137 10.34 -3.28 -12.47
C GLY A 137 10.18 -2.06 -13.40
N ASN A 138 8.97 -1.75 -13.85
CA ASN A 138 8.70 -0.75 -14.89
C ASN A 138 7.64 0.28 -14.47
N THR A 139 6.97 0.09 -13.33
CA THR A 139 6.02 1.07 -12.81
C THR A 139 6.76 2.37 -12.45
N THR A 140 6.52 3.42 -13.24
CA THR A 140 7.07 4.78 -13.07
C THR A 140 6.21 5.69 -12.18
N VAL A 141 5.13 5.15 -11.61
CA VAL A 141 4.27 5.91 -10.70
C VAL A 141 5.07 6.36 -9.48
N ALA A 142 5.04 7.66 -9.18
CA ALA A 142 5.79 8.22 -8.06
C ALA A 142 5.47 7.48 -6.74
N GLY A 143 6.50 6.99 -6.07
CA GLY A 143 6.37 6.23 -4.81
C GLY A 143 6.04 4.74 -4.98
N ALA A 144 5.78 4.26 -6.19
CA ALA A 144 5.48 2.86 -6.45
C ALA A 144 6.74 1.99 -6.60
N ASN A 145 7.92 2.55 -6.91
CA ASN A 145 9.20 1.85 -6.98
C ASN A 145 9.15 0.49 -7.74
N GLY A 146 8.46 0.44 -8.88
CA GLY A 146 8.29 -0.80 -9.66
C GLY A 146 7.20 -1.75 -9.15
N TRP A 147 6.32 -1.34 -8.24
CA TRP A 147 5.19 -2.13 -7.74
C TRP A 147 3.86 -1.68 -8.34
N SER A 148 3.11 -2.62 -8.94
CA SER A 148 1.83 -2.33 -9.58
C SER A 148 0.65 -3.02 -8.88
N ALA A 149 -0.35 -2.23 -8.48
CA ALA A 149 -1.58 -2.71 -7.84
C ALA A 149 -2.65 -3.12 -8.87
N ASN A 150 -2.42 -4.23 -9.56
CA ASN A 150 -3.26 -4.73 -10.65
C ASN A 150 -4.60 -5.31 -10.20
N ALA A 151 -4.68 -5.80 -8.96
CA ALA A 151 -5.92 -6.27 -8.36
C ALA A 151 -6.14 -5.61 -6.99
N SER A 152 -7.38 -5.31 -6.66
CA SER A 152 -7.74 -4.66 -5.40
C SER A 152 -9.19 -4.95 -5.02
N PHE A 153 -9.51 -4.87 -3.74
CA PHE A 153 -10.88 -4.66 -3.31
C PHE A 153 -10.97 -3.47 -2.35
N PHE A 154 -12.11 -2.79 -2.39
CA PHE A 154 -12.34 -1.51 -1.73
C PHE A 154 -13.63 -1.57 -0.93
N PHE A 155 -13.62 -0.82 0.18
CA PHE A 155 -14.83 -0.35 0.84
C PHE A 155 -15.01 1.12 0.43
N THR A 156 -16.11 1.44 -0.24
CA THR A 156 -16.33 2.77 -0.81
C THR A 156 -17.66 3.34 -0.33
N ALA A 157 -17.65 4.61 0.07
CA ALA A 157 -18.86 5.34 0.37
C ALA A 157 -19.64 5.58 -0.93
N GLU A 158 -20.83 5.01 -1.07
CA GLU A 158 -21.62 5.11 -2.31
C GLU A 158 -22.30 6.47 -2.44
N PRO A 159 -22.64 6.91 -3.66
CA PRO A 159 -23.48 8.08 -3.86
C PRO A 159 -24.83 7.94 -3.16
N GLY A 160 -25.23 8.99 -2.45
CA GLY A 160 -26.50 9.05 -1.74
C GLY A 160 -26.54 10.19 -0.73
N THR A 161 -27.64 10.27 0.02
CA THR A 161 -27.77 11.20 1.14
C THR A 161 -26.97 10.68 2.31
N TYR A 162 -26.00 11.47 2.79
CA TYR A 162 -25.23 11.14 3.98
C TYR A 162 -25.87 11.80 5.19
N ALA A 163 -25.99 11.05 6.27
CA ALA A 163 -26.49 11.54 7.54
C ALA A 163 -25.56 11.09 8.67
N ALA A 164 -25.70 11.71 9.85
CA ALA A 164 -25.09 11.16 11.05
C ALA A 164 -25.49 9.69 11.19
N GLU A 165 -24.54 8.83 11.55
CA GLU A 165 -24.73 7.38 11.74
C GLU A 165 -25.02 6.57 10.48
N TYR A 166 -25.19 7.20 9.32
CA TYR A 166 -25.52 6.51 8.08
C TYR A 166 -24.71 7.01 6.88
N ILE A 167 -23.80 6.16 6.44
CA ILE A 167 -23.08 6.31 5.18
C ILE A 167 -23.28 5.02 4.40
N PRO A 168 -23.97 5.04 3.24
CA PRO A 168 -24.05 3.90 2.34
C PRO A 168 -22.64 3.42 1.95
N VAL A 169 -22.32 2.14 2.18
CA VAL A 169 -21.02 1.56 1.82
C VAL A 169 -21.22 0.39 0.86
N ALA A 170 -20.38 0.33 -0.18
CA ALA A 170 -20.26 -0.80 -1.07
C ALA A 170 -18.91 -1.51 -0.90
N ILE A 171 -18.89 -2.80 -1.25
CA ILE A 171 -17.67 -3.58 -1.45
C ILE A 171 -17.45 -3.71 -2.95
N ARG A 172 -16.29 -3.28 -3.43
CA ARG A 172 -15.95 -3.25 -4.87
C ARG A 172 -14.69 -4.05 -5.15
N PHE A 173 -14.69 -4.84 -6.20
CA PHE A 173 -13.54 -5.63 -6.66
C PHE A 173 -13.07 -5.11 -8.02
N ASP A 174 -11.78 -4.78 -8.10
CA ASP A 174 -11.15 -4.20 -9.26
C ASP A 174 -10.01 -5.09 -9.77
N THR A 175 -9.96 -5.34 -11.08
CA THR A 175 -8.86 -6.07 -11.72
C THR A 175 -8.47 -5.46 -13.06
N GLY A 176 -7.22 -5.66 -13.46
CA GLY A 176 -6.71 -5.30 -14.78
C GLY A 176 -5.33 -5.91 -15.02
N VAL A 177 -4.83 -5.78 -16.25
CA VAL A 177 -3.47 -6.21 -16.62
C VAL A 177 -2.43 -5.11 -16.39
N ALA A 178 -2.87 -3.88 -16.10
CA ALA A 178 -2.04 -2.74 -15.70
C ALA A 178 -2.87 -1.77 -14.84
N GLN A 179 -2.21 -0.93 -14.03
CA GLN A 179 -2.88 0.03 -13.15
C GLN A 179 -3.86 0.94 -13.91
N ALA A 180 -3.43 1.50 -15.05
CA ALA A 180 -4.27 2.39 -15.88
C ALA A 180 -5.48 1.68 -16.51
N GLN A 181 -5.44 0.35 -16.60
CA GLN A 181 -6.47 -0.49 -17.19
C GLN A 181 -7.31 -1.20 -16.12
N LYS A 182 -7.08 -0.92 -14.84
CA LYS A 182 -7.87 -1.49 -13.76
C LYS A 182 -9.33 -1.03 -13.88
N LYS A 183 -10.24 -1.99 -13.87
CA LYS A 183 -11.69 -1.76 -13.92
C LYS A 183 -12.37 -2.51 -12.80
N GLU A 184 -13.45 -1.95 -12.28
CA GLU A 184 -14.39 -2.67 -11.42
C GLU A 184 -15.00 -3.84 -12.19
N ARG A 185 -15.00 -5.03 -11.58
CA ARG A 185 -15.62 -6.24 -12.14
C ARG A 185 -16.85 -6.68 -11.37
N LEU A 186 -16.84 -6.50 -10.04
CA LEU A 186 -17.87 -6.94 -9.13
C LEU A 186 -18.08 -5.89 -8.05
N ARG A 187 -19.33 -5.66 -7.65
CA ARG A 187 -19.66 -4.81 -6.50
C ARG A 187 -20.87 -5.35 -5.75
N ILE A 188 -20.83 -5.30 -4.42
CA ILE A 188 -22.01 -5.43 -3.56
C ILE A 188 -22.37 -4.01 -3.10
N THR A 189 -23.53 -3.51 -3.51
CA THR A 189 -23.96 -2.15 -3.19
C THR A 189 -24.61 -2.03 -1.82
N SER A 190 -24.77 -0.80 -1.34
CA SER A 190 -25.34 -0.54 -0.01
C SER A 190 -26.78 -1.00 0.14
N ASP A 191 -27.49 -1.19 -0.97
CA ASP A 191 -28.84 -1.78 -1.04
C ASP A 191 -28.83 -3.32 -1.10
N GLY A 192 -27.67 -3.95 -0.97
CA GLY A 192 -27.48 -5.40 -0.97
C GLY A 192 -27.43 -6.06 -2.36
N ARG A 193 -27.55 -5.29 -3.45
CA ARG A 193 -27.52 -5.88 -4.81
C ARG A 193 -26.09 -6.21 -5.24
N LEU A 194 -25.96 -7.30 -5.99
CA LEU A 194 -24.74 -7.63 -6.73
C LEU A 194 -24.73 -6.92 -8.08
N ARG A 195 -23.64 -6.24 -8.40
CA ARG A 195 -23.40 -5.62 -9.71
C ARG A 195 -22.20 -6.26 -10.38
N ILE A 196 -22.39 -6.66 -11.63
CA ILE A 196 -21.34 -7.14 -12.52
C ILE A 196 -21.08 -6.02 -13.52
N SER A 197 -19.89 -5.42 -13.46
CA SER A 197 -19.56 -4.17 -14.18
C SER A 197 -18.39 -4.37 -15.13
N ASN A 198 -18.29 -3.51 -16.16
CA ASN A 198 -17.17 -3.46 -17.11
C ASN A 198 -16.70 -4.83 -17.60
N GLN A 199 -17.65 -5.68 -18.01
CA GLN A 199 -17.33 -7.02 -18.48
C GLN A 199 -16.57 -6.96 -19.81
N PRO A 200 -15.77 -7.98 -20.13
CA PRO A 200 -15.27 -8.17 -21.49
C PRO A 200 -16.42 -8.15 -22.50
N THR A 201 -16.10 -7.86 -23.76
CA THR A 201 -17.06 -7.97 -24.85
C THR A 201 -17.68 -9.38 -24.87
N ALA A 202 -18.96 -9.45 -25.23
CA ALA A 202 -19.67 -10.72 -25.34
C ALA A 202 -18.86 -11.74 -26.17
N PRO A 203 -18.74 -12.98 -25.69
CA PRO A 203 -17.91 -13.98 -26.36
C PRO A 203 -18.53 -14.38 -27.71
N ALA A 204 -17.69 -14.53 -28.72
CA ALA A 204 -18.07 -15.20 -29.96
C ALA A 204 -18.34 -16.70 -29.71
N ASN A 205 -19.04 -17.35 -30.64
CA ASN A 205 -19.21 -18.80 -30.59
C ASN A 205 -17.81 -19.47 -30.64
N ASN A 206 -17.53 -20.37 -29.69
CA ASN A 206 -16.23 -21.01 -29.47
C ASN A 206 -15.06 -20.09 -29.03
N ALA A 207 -15.34 -18.88 -28.54
CA ALA A 207 -14.31 -18.06 -27.91
C ALA A 207 -13.66 -18.79 -26.72
N ILE A 208 -12.35 -18.57 -26.52
CA ILE A 208 -11.61 -19.25 -25.45
C ILE A 208 -12.25 -18.95 -24.10
N CYS A 209 -12.52 -20.01 -23.33
CA CYS A 209 -13.09 -19.88 -21.98
C CYS A 209 -12.74 -21.07 -21.09
N THR A 210 -12.69 -20.80 -19.80
CA THR A 210 -12.55 -21.79 -18.73
C THR A 210 -13.92 -22.09 -18.14
N VAL A 211 -14.18 -23.36 -17.82
CA VAL A 211 -15.45 -23.76 -17.21
C VAL A 211 -15.72 -22.93 -15.95
N GLY A 212 -16.90 -22.33 -15.87
CA GLY A 212 -17.31 -21.42 -14.79
C GLY A 212 -17.13 -19.94 -15.11
N ASP A 213 -16.46 -19.56 -16.20
CA ASP A 213 -16.39 -18.17 -16.63
C ASP A 213 -17.80 -17.63 -16.89
N MET A 214 -18.09 -16.44 -16.38
CA MET A 214 -19.36 -15.74 -16.55
C MET A 214 -19.12 -14.36 -17.17
N VAL A 215 -19.96 -13.98 -18.13
CA VAL A 215 -19.91 -12.66 -18.78
C VAL A 215 -21.31 -12.09 -18.89
N LEU A 216 -21.53 -10.91 -18.30
CA LEU A 216 -22.76 -10.14 -18.47
C LEU A 216 -22.62 -9.21 -19.69
N ASP A 217 -23.37 -9.50 -20.74
CA ASP A 217 -23.57 -8.62 -21.89
C ASP A 217 -24.81 -7.76 -21.66
N ALA A 218 -24.66 -6.72 -20.85
CA ALA A 218 -25.76 -5.84 -20.48
C ALA A 218 -26.37 -5.12 -21.69
N THR A 219 -25.57 -4.84 -22.73
CA THR A 219 -26.03 -4.13 -23.94
C THR A 219 -27.05 -4.97 -24.71
N ASN A 220 -26.82 -6.27 -24.84
CA ASN A 220 -27.74 -7.17 -25.54
C ASN A 220 -28.68 -7.95 -24.61
N GLY A 221 -28.56 -7.77 -23.28
CA GLY A 221 -29.42 -8.41 -22.30
C GLY A 221 -29.17 -9.92 -22.16
N PHE A 222 -27.92 -10.36 -22.21
CA PHE A 222 -27.56 -11.78 -22.03
C PHE A 222 -26.57 -11.99 -20.88
N LEU A 223 -26.71 -13.13 -20.21
CA LEU A 223 -25.67 -13.69 -19.36
C LEU A 223 -25.11 -14.94 -20.00
N TYR A 224 -23.80 -14.96 -20.20
CA TYR A 224 -23.04 -16.07 -20.74
C TYR A 224 -22.38 -16.86 -19.62
N LEU A 225 -22.36 -18.19 -19.74
CA LEU A 225 -21.67 -19.13 -18.85
C LEU A 225 -20.87 -20.13 -19.69
N CYS A 226 -19.58 -20.25 -19.41
CA CYS A 226 -18.74 -21.28 -20.02
C CYS A 226 -19.01 -22.62 -19.30
N THR A 227 -19.59 -23.60 -20.02
CA THR A 227 -20.03 -24.89 -19.43
C THR A 227 -19.08 -26.05 -19.74
N ALA A 228 -18.24 -25.88 -20.76
CA ALA A 228 -17.11 -26.74 -21.11
C ALA A 228 -16.03 -25.84 -21.74
N THR A 229 -14.78 -26.28 -21.82
CA THR A 229 -13.70 -25.49 -22.44
C THR A 229 -14.12 -24.96 -23.80
N ASN A 230 -14.06 -23.64 -23.96
CA ASN A 230 -14.46 -22.90 -25.16
C ASN A 230 -15.94 -23.10 -25.56
N SER A 231 -16.82 -23.50 -24.62
CA SER A 231 -18.24 -23.73 -24.89
C SER A 231 -19.13 -22.83 -24.04
N TRP A 232 -19.67 -21.79 -24.68
CA TRP A 232 -20.56 -20.82 -24.05
C TRP A 232 -22.03 -21.22 -24.17
N LYS A 233 -22.74 -21.14 -23.05
CA LYS A 233 -24.21 -21.08 -23.02
C LYS A 233 -24.62 -19.67 -22.65
N ARG A 234 -25.81 -19.25 -23.07
CA ARG A 234 -26.35 -17.94 -22.71
C ARG A 234 -27.80 -18.04 -22.30
N THR A 235 -28.20 -17.19 -21.38
CA THR A 235 -29.59 -16.91 -21.05
C THR A 235 -29.91 -15.47 -21.39
N SER A 236 -31.07 -15.22 -22.01
CA SER A 236 -31.58 -13.88 -22.22
C SER A 236 -32.31 -13.39 -20.97
N PHE A 237 -32.11 -12.14 -20.61
CA PHE A 237 -33.02 -11.43 -19.74
C PHE A 237 -34.14 -10.88 -20.61
N SER A 238 -35.22 -11.64 -20.82
CA SER A 238 -36.44 -11.03 -21.36
C SER A 238 -36.97 -10.00 -20.35
N THR A 239 -37.71 -8.99 -20.83
CA THR A 239 -38.53 -8.15 -19.96
C THR A 239 -39.37 -9.04 -19.07
N TYR A 240 -39.20 -8.87 -17.76
CA TYR A 240 -39.95 -9.55 -16.71
C TYR A 240 -41.35 -8.96 -16.57
#